data_AF-A0A0C9QX47-F1
#
_entry.id   AF-A0A0C9QX47-F1
#
_cell.length_a   1.000
_cell.length_b   1.000
_cell.length_c   1.000
_cell.angle_alpha   90.00
_cell.angle_beta   90.00
_cell.angle_gamma   90.00
#
_symmetry.space_group_name_H-M   'P 1'
#
loop_
_entity.id
_entity.type
_entity.pdbx_description
1 polymer ?
#
loop_
_entity_poly.entity_id
_entity_poly.type
_entity_poly.pdbx_seq_one_letter_code
_entity_poly.pdbx_strand_id
1 'polypeptide(L)'
;VNEETVNWLKDIVTKLSDWEGPELTTSQERVIPDAYVMTAALPKSIEQDFQRTLALIAAQNEDLNTEVWKLVNERTEDGKNVVTIRVDKDSFNTMKRHEWKLYYRFEKVNVHFHRYLRYSKKPTLWITNPSCHKQNQVKPPGPSNAV
;
A
#
# COMPACT_ATOMS: atom_id res chain seq x y z
N VAL A 1 2.72 -21.69 11.27
CA VAL A 1 2.75 -21.25 9.86
C VAL A 1 2.13 -22.35 9.03
N ASN A 2 1.23 -22.05 8.08
CA ASN A 2 0.63 -23.09 7.24
C ASN A 2 1.60 -23.43 6.09
N GLU A 3 2.24 -24.59 6.18
CA GLU A 3 3.26 -25.04 5.22
C GLU A 3 2.69 -25.33 3.83
N GLU A 4 1.46 -25.84 3.76
CA GLU A 4 0.78 -26.11 2.50
C GLU A 4 0.56 -24.81 1.71
N THR A 5 0.16 -23.74 2.39
CA THR A 5 -0.03 -22.42 1.77
C THR A 5 1.29 -21.84 1.28
N VAL A 6 2.39 -22.02 2.03
CA VAL A 6 3.73 -21.55 1.62
C VAL A 6 4.21 -22.30 0.38
N ASN A 7 4.04 -23.62 0.35
CA ASN A 7 4.45 -24.45 -0.78
C ASN A 7 3.61 -24.16 -2.02
N TRP A 8 2.29 -23.99 -1.86
CA TRP A 8 1.40 -23.55 -2.93
C TRP A 8 1.84 -22.20 -3.52
N LEU A 9 2.22 -21.24 -2.69
CA LEU A 9 2.66 -19.93 -3.18
C LEU A 9 3.99 -20.01 -3.96
N LYS A 10 4.94 -20.82 -3.48
CA LYS A 10 6.21 -21.06 -4.20
C LYS A 10 5.98 -21.71 -5.56
N ASP A 11 5.06 -22.67 -5.61
CA ASP A 11 4.72 -23.40 -6.82
C ASP A 11 3.93 -22.56 -7.83
N ILE A 12 2.99 -21.72 -7.38
CA ILE A 12 2.20 -20.90 -8.32
C ILE A 12 3.04 -19.80 -8.95
N VAL A 13 3.97 -19.19 -8.21
CA VAL A 13 4.82 -18.09 -8.72
C VAL A 13 5.70 -18.56 -9.87
N THR A 14 6.21 -19.79 -9.83
CA THR A 14 7.02 -20.36 -10.93
C THR A 14 6.20 -20.76 -12.15
N LYS A 15 4.88 -20.93 -11.99
CA LYS A 15 3.94 -21.33 -13.06
C LYS A 15 3.26 -20.15 -13.76
N LEU A 16 3.46 -18.92 -13.27
CA LEU A 16 2.93 -17.71 -13.88
C LEU A 16 3.80 -17.29 -15.09
N SER A 17 3.75 -18.07 -16.17
CA SER A 17 4.48 -17.81 -17.41
C SER A 17 4.03 -16.53 -18.13
N ASP A 18 2.77 -16.15 -17.95
CA ASP A 18 2.12 -15.07 -18.72
C ASP A 18 2.14 -13.72 -17.97
N TRP A 19 3.06 -13.58 -17.01
CA TRP A 19 3.19 -12.36 -16.21
C TRP A 19 3.99 -11.27 -16.96
N GLU A 20 3.30 -10.23 -17.42
CA GLU A 20 3.90 -9.05 -18.09
C GLU A 20 4.48 -8.00 -17.12
N GLY A 21 4.73 -8.37 -15.87
CA GLY A 21 5.22 -7.45 -14.83
C GLY A 21 6.69 -7.68 -14.47
N PRO A 22 7.19 -6.97 -13.44
CA PRO A 22 8.50 -7.23 -12.86
C PRO A 22 8.62 -8.67 -12.38
N GLU A 23 9.81 -9.26 -12.44
CA GLU A 23 10.06 -10.64 -12.01
C GLU A 23 9.43 -10.94 -10.63
N LEU A 24 8.60 -11.98 -10.58
CA LEU A 24 7.95 -12.40 -9.33
C LEU A 24 8.88 -13.31 -8.54
N THR A 25 9.03 -13.01 -7.25
CA THR A 25 9.78 -13.87 -6.33
C THR A 25 8.97 -14.10 -5.06
N THR A 26 9.14 -15.29 -4.48
CA THR A 26 8.62 -15.56 -3.14
C THR A 26 9.70 -15.27 -2.11
N SER A 27 9.32 -14.57 -1.05
CA SER A 27 10.24 -14.22 0.02
C SER A 27 9.53 -14.32 1.36
N GLN A 28 10.31 -14.58 2.40
CA GLN A 28 9.80 -14.56 3.77
C GLN A 28 9.62 -13.12 4.22
N GLU A 29 8.61 -12.87 5.07
CA GLU A 29 8.29 -11.51 5.55
C GLU A 29 9.50 -10.78 6.12
N ARG A 30 10.36 -11.47 6.89
CA ARG A 30 11.58 -10.89 7.49
C ARG A 30 12.60 -10.33 6.50
N VAL A 31 12.52 -10.74 5.24
CA VAL A 31 13.43 -10.32 4.16
C VAL A 31 12.82 -9.18 3.35
N ILE A 32 11.51 -8.94 3.50
CA ILE A 32 10.81 -7.84 2.84
C ILE A 32 11.16 -6.55 3.62
N PRO A 33 11.79 -5.56 2.99
CA PRO A 33 12.08 -4.29 3.65
C PRO A 33 10.80 -3.60 4.09
N ASP A 34 10.84 -2.92 5.23
CA ASP A 34 9.75 -2.04 5.64
C ASP A 34 9.46 -1.01 4.55
N ALA A 35 8.22 -0.97 4.10
CA ALA A 35 7.73 0.04 3.18
C ALA A 35 6.84 1.02 3.96
N TYR A 36 7.37 2.20 4.28
CA TYR A 36 6.58 3.28 4.87
C TYR A 36 5.80 3.97 3.76
N VAL A 37 4.51 3.67 3.65
CA VAL A 37 3.67 4.31 2.63
C VAL A 37 2.50 5.02 3.26
N MET A 38 2.34 6.30 2.92
CA MET A 38 1.23 7.11 3.41
C MET A 38 0.26 7.48 2.30
N THR A 39 -1.00 7.69 2.66
CA THR A 39 -2.01 8.31 1.81
C THR A 39 -2.43 9.64 2.43
N ALA A 40 -2.50 10.69 1.60
CA ALA A 40 -2.91 12.03 2.00
C ALA A 40 -3.89 12.61 0.97
N ALA A 41 -4.97 13.23 1.46
CA ALA A 41 -5.91 13.99 0.64
C ALA A 41 -5.47 15.46 0.59
N LEU A 42 -4.81 15.85 -0.48
CA LEU A 42 -4.20 17.16 -0.64
C LEU A 42 -5.19 18.16 -1.28
N PRO A 43 -5.54 19.26 -0.59
CA PRO A 43 -6.44 20.27 -1.13
C PRO A 43 -5.78 21.04 -2.28
N LYS A 44 -6.58 21.48 -3.26
CA LYS A 44 -6.14 22.39 -4.35
C LYS A 44 -4.87 21.92 -5.06
N SER A 45 -4.77 20.62 -5.32
CA SER A 45 -3.62 19.99 -5.97
C SER A 45 -4.01 19.02 -7.08
N ILE A 46 -5.27 19.05 -7.50
CA ILE A 46 -5.72 18.37 -8.73
C ILE A 46 -4.90 18.96 -9.89
N GLU A 47 -4.39 18.10 -10.77
CA GLU A 47 -3.53 18.44 -11.92
C GLU A 47 -2.17 19.08 -11.55
N GLN A 48 -1.83 19.14 -10.26
CA GLN A 48 -0.55 19.67 -9.84
C GLN A 48 0.55 18.62 -10.04
N ASP A 49 1.64 19.02 -10.69
CA ASP A 49 2.83 18.20 -10.81
C ASP A 49 3.33 17.70 -9.43
N PHE A 50 3.72 16.42 -9.37
CA PHE A 50 4.12 15.77 -8.13
C PHE A 50 5.40 16.38 -7.55
N GLN A 51 6.36 16.83 -8.36
CA GLN A 51 7.57 17.48 -7.85
C GLN A 51 7.24 18.81 -7.19
N ARG A 52 6.30 19.57 -7.77
CA ARG A 52 5.77 20.78 -7.13
C ARG A 52 5.08 20.47 -5.80
N THR A 53 4.35 19.36 -5.72
CA THR A 53 3.73 18.89 -4.48
C THR A 53 4.77 18.58 -3.40
N LEU A 54 5.83 17.84 -3.74
CA LEU A 54 6.93 17.55 -2.82
C LEU A 54 7.65 18.82 -2.36
N ALA A 55 7.92 19.76 -3.27
CA ALA A 55 8.56 21.03 -2.92
C ALA A 55 7.74 21.85 -1.91
N LEU A 56 6.41 21.88 -2.07
CA LEU A 56 5.53 22.54 -1.10
C LEU A 56 5.53 21.84 0.27
N ILE A 57 5.54 20.51 0.28
CA ILE A 57 5.63 19.74 1.52
C ILE A 57 6.97 20.02 2.23
N ALA A 58 8.07 19.97 1.48
CA ALA A 58 9.42 20.23 1.99
C ALA A 58 9.53 21.60 2.64
N ALA A 59 9.00 22.63 1.98
CA ALA A 59 9.06 24.00 2.46
C ALA A 59 8.22 24.27 3.72
N GLN A 60 7.31 23.38 4.09
CA GLN A 60 6.34 23.58 5.17
C GLN A 60 6.49 22.62 6.34
N ASN A 61 7.28 21.56 6.18
CA ASN A 61 7.51 20.54 7.19
C ASN A 61 9.00 20.39 7.39
N GLU A 62 9.52 21.04 8.42
CA GLU A 62 10.88 20.82 8.90
C GLU A 62 11.03 19.32 9.27
N ASP A 63 12.21 18.74 9.03
CA ASP A 63 12.55 17.34 9.34
C ASP A 63 11.90 16.25 8.47
N LEU A 64 11.36 16.59 7.28
CA LEU A 64 10.95 15.61 6.26
C LEU A 64 11.93 15.58 5.09
N ASN A 65 12.39 14.37 4.71
CA ASN A 65 13.26 14.18 3.55
C ASN A 65 12.45 13.84 2.30
N THR A 66 11.79 14.84 1.72
CA THR A 66 10.91 14.64 0.56
C THR A 66 11.64 14.27 -0.73
N GLU A 67 12.95 14.44 -0.82
CA GLU A 67 13.73 14.17 -2.05
C GLU A 67 13.74 12.69 -2.44
N VAL A 68 13.66 11.79 -1.45
CA VAL A 68 13.66 10.34 -1.66
C VAL A 68 12.26 9.74 -1.74
N TRP A 69 11.22 10.58 -1.60
CA TRP A 69 9.84 10.13 -1.65
C TRP A 69 9.41 9.81 -3.07
N LYS A 70 8.52 8.81 -3.21
CA LYS A 70 8.05 8.35 -4.52
C LYS A 70 6.53 8.27 -4.56
N LEU A 71 5.94 8.83 -5.61
CA LEU A 71 4.52 8.64 -5.90
C LEU A 71 4.27 7.16 -6.20
N VAL A 72 3.30 6.59 -5.51
CA VAL A 72 2.85 5.20 -5.70
C VAL A 72 1.54 5.17 -6.48
N ASN A 73 0.61 6.06 -6.12
CA ASN A 73 -0.69 6.16 -6.76
C ASN A 73 -1.25 7.56 -6.58
N GLU A 74 -2.08 7.99 -7.51
CA GLU A 74 -2.75 9.28 -7.50
C GLU A 74 -4.19 9.06 -7.99
N ARG A 75 -5.15 9.67 -7.29
CA ARG A 75 -6.56 9.63 -7.68
C ARG A 75 -7.27 10.89 -7.20
N THR A 76 -8.40 11.20 -7.82
CA THR A 76 -9.28 12.28 -7.36
C THR A 76 -10.44 11.69 -6.57
N GLU A 77 -10.67 12.21 -5.36
CA GLU A 77 -11.76 11.80 -4.47
C GLU A 77 -12.36 13.04 -3.81
N ASP A 78 -13.68 13.24 -3.90
CA ASP A 78 -14.40 14.40 -3.35
C ASP A 78 -13.79 15.77 -3.70
N GLY A 79 -13.29 15.92 -4.93
CA GLY A 79 -12.67 17.17 -5.39
C GLY A 79 -11.30 17.46 -4.74
N LYS A 80 -10.69 16.47 -4.08
CA LYS A 80 -9.31 16.53 -3.57
C LYS A 80 -8.43 15.56 -4.34
N ASN A 81 -7.14 15.89 -4.43
CA ASN A 81 -6.16 14.98 -4.97
C ASN A 81 -5.67 14.05 -3.85
N VAL A 82 -5.94 12.76 -3.96
CA VAL A 82 -5.53 11.74 -3.00
C VAL A 82 -4.30 11.04 -3.53
N VAL A 83 -3.17 11.31 -2.89
CA VAL A 83 -1.86 10.78 -3.25
C VAL A 83 -1.46 9.69 -2.27
N THR A 84 -0.90 8.61 -2.81
CA THR A 84 -0.23 7.55 -2.05
C THR A 84 1.26 7.68 -2.31
N ILE A 85 2.05 7.92 -1.26
CA ILE A 85 3.46 8.28 -1.35
C ILE A 85 4.28 7.35 -0.47
N ARG A 86 5.30 6.71 -1.07
CA ARG A 86 6.33 5.98 -0.32
C ARG A 86 7.31 7.00 0.26
N VAL A 87 7.57 6.88 1.55
CA VAL A 87 8.46 7.75 2.31
C VAL A 87 9.60 6.93 2.93
N ASP A 88 10.63 7.62 3.38
CA ASP A 88 11.72 7.03 4.15
C ASP A 88 11.33 6.84 5.63
N LYS A 89 12.17 6.08 6.35
CA LYS A 89 11.94 5.72 7.75
C LYS A 89 11.98 6.94 8.68
N ASP A 90 12.85 7.91 8.41
CA ASP A 90 13.03 9.06 9.28
C ASP A 90 11.83 10.00 9.16
N SER A 91 11.37 10.25 7.93
CA SER A 91 10.10 10.94 7.68
C SER A 91 8.91 10.25 8.34
N PHE A 92 8.82 8.92 8.30
CA PHE A 92 7.78 8.18 9.02
C PHE A 92 7.83 8.44 10.53
N ASN A 93 9.02 8.40 11.13
CA ASN A 93 9.19 8.66 12.57
C ASN A 93 8.87 10.11 12.93
N THR A 94 9.26 11.07 12.09
CA THR A 94 8.90 12.48 12.24
C THR A 94 7.37 12.64 12.21
N MET A 95 6.70 12.11 11.19
CA MET A 95 5.24 12.16 11.07
C MET A 95 4.53 11.51 12.26
N LYS A 96 5.08 10.41 12.80
CA LYS A 96 4.57 9.76 14.01
C LYS A 96 4.63 10.68 15.24
N ARG A 97 5.72 11.44 15.40
CA ARG A 97 5.86 12.43 16.49
C ARG A 97 4.88 13.58 16.33
N HIS A 98 4.53 13.95 15.10
CA HIS A 98 3.56 15.00 14.79
C HIS A 98 2.12 14.49 14.64
N GLU A 99 1.78 13.35 15.27
CA GLU A 99 0.43 12.78 15.29
C GLU A 99 -0.17 12.56 13.88
N TRP A 100 0.66 12.18 12.91
CA TRP A 100 0.24 11.89 11.53
C TRP A 100 -0.36 13.11 10.80
N LYS A 101 0.13 14.32 11.12
CA LYS A 101 -0.27 15.57 10.47
C LYS A 101 0.81 16.06 9.51
N LEU A 102 0.39 16.39 8.29
CA LEU A 102 1.23 16.96 7.24
C LEU A 102 0.78 18.40 6.98
N TYR A 103 1.71 19.35 6.98
CA TYR A 103 1.41 20.71 6.56
C TYR A 103 1.43 20.78 5.03
N TYR A 104 0.36 21.28 4.43
CA TYR A 104 0.29 21.48 3.00
C TYR A 104 -0.52 22.74 2.65
N ARG A 105 0.14 23.67 1.96
CA ARG A 105 -0.35 25.01 1.64
C ARG A 105 -0.73 25.79 2.90
N PHE A 106 -2.01 25.82 3.25
CA PHE A 106 -2.54 26.58 4.40
C PHE A 106 -3.34 25.68 5.34
N GLU A 107 -3.20 24.36 5.21
CA GLU A 107 -3.97 23.37 5.95
C GLU A 107 -3.07 22.32 6.58
N LYS A 108 -3.55 21.73 7.68
CA LYS A 108 -3.00 20.50 8.25
C LYS A 108 -3.82 19.32 7.73
N VAL A 109 -3.17 18.44 6.99
CA VAL A 109 -3.77 17.25 6.39
C VAL A 109 -3.45 16.04 7.26
N ASN A 110 -4.46 15.25 7.59
CA ASN A 110 -4.25 13.95 8.23
C ASN A 110 -3.73 12.94 7.20
N VAL A 111 -2.64 12.26 7.54
CA VAL A 111 -2.09 11.18 6.71
C VAL A 111 -2.39 9.82 7.32
N HIS A 112 -2.57 8.82 6.46
CA HIS A 112 -2.79 7.44 6.89
C HIS A 112 -1.63 6.59 6.40
N PHE A 113 -0.90 5.96 7.33
CA PHE A 113 0.18 5.03 6.99
C PHE A 113 -0.33 3.61 6.82
N HIS A 114 0.19 2.94 5.79
CA HIS A 114 -0.14 1.57 5.43
C HIS A 114 1.05 0.70 5.82
N ARG A 115 0.77 -0.37 6.57
CA ARG A 115 1.78 -1.34 6.95
C ARG A 115 2.27 -2.18 5.76
N TYR A 116 1.42 -2.33 4.73
CA TYR A 116 1.72 -3.10 3.52
C TYR A 116 0.93 -2.52 2.33
N LEU A 117 1.60 -2.07 1.28
CA LEU A 117 0.95 -1.88 -0.02
C LEU A 117 1.36 -3.01 -0.94
N ARG A 118 0.38 -3.86 -1.29
CA ARG A 118 0.52 -4.85 -2.35
C ARG A 118 0.42 -4.11 -3.67
N TYR A 119 1.54 -4.01 -4.38
CA TYR A 119 1.54 -3.52 -5.76
C TYR A 119 0.87 -4.58 -6.64
N SER A 120 -0.38 -4.36 -7.01
CA SER A 120 -0.88 -4.89 -8.29
C SER A 120 -1.00 -3.71 -9.25
N LYS A 121 -0.71 -3.92 -10.54
CA LYS A 121 -0.82 -2.89 -11.60
C LYS A 121 -2.26 -2.37 -11.81
N LYS A 122 -3.23 -2.77 -10.98
CA LYS A 122 -4.62 -2.30 -10.98
C LYS A 122 -4.98 -1.75 -9.59
N PRO A 123 -5.77 -0.66 -9.50
CA PRO A 123 -6.18 -0.11 -8.21
C PRO A 123 -6.94 -1.21 -7.45
N THR A 124 -6.37 -1.62 -6.32
CA THR A 124 -7.02 -2.64 -5.49
C THR A 124 -8.21 -1.99 -4.82
N LEU A 125 -9.38 -2.32 -5.37
CA LEU A 125 -10.70 -2.19 -4.79
C LEU A 125 -10.65 -2.48 -3.29
N TRP A 126 -11.10 -1.49 -2.50
CA TRP A 126 -11.54 -1.54 -1.10
C TRP A 126 -10.94 -2.65 -0.22
N ILE A 127 -10.10 -2.25 0.73
CA ILE A 127 -9.90 -3.04 1.94
C ILE A 127 -11.21 -2.95 2.75
N THR A 128 -12.18 -3.84 2.52
CA THR A 128 -13.09 -4.19 3.59
C THR A 128 -12.35 -5.18 4.47
N ASN A 129 -12.07 -4.73 5.68
CA ASN A 129 -11.51 -5.52 6.75
C ASN A 129 -12.59 -6.54 7.20
N PRO A 130 -12.48 -7.86 6.94
CA PRO A 130 -13.41 -8.83 7.49
C PRO A 130 -12.78 -9.36 8.78
N SER A 131 -12.72 -8.53 9.81
CA SER A 131 -12.69 -9.05 11.17
C SER A 131 -14.11 -9.38 11.58
N CYS A 132 -14.56 -10.58 11.21
CA CYS A 132 -15.67 -11.22 11.88
C CYS A 132 -15.62 -12.73 11.60
N HIS A 133 -15.25 -13.46 12.65
CA HIS A 133 -15.53 -14.87 12.86
C HIS A 133 -16.84 -15.30 12.18
N LYS A 134 -16.78 -16.34 11.34
CA LYS A 134 -17.50 -17.62 11.55
C LYS A 134 -16.78 -18.72 10.79
N GLN A 135 -16.10 -19.59 11.55
CA GLN A 135 -15.95 -20.99 11.18
C GLN A 135 -17.34 -21.55 10.86
N ASN A 136 -17.49 -22.30 9.77
CA ASN A 136 -18.25 -23.56 9.74
C ASN A 136 -18.06 -24.28 8.38
N GLN A 137 -17.15 -25.26 8.42
CA GLN A 137 -17.18 -26.59 7.80
C GLN A 137 -17.62 -26.75 6.33
N VAL A 138 -16.66 -27.09 5.46
CA VAL A 138 -16.91 -27.81 4.20
C VAL A 138 -16.71 -29.31 4.49
N LYS A 139 -17.75 -30.13 4.24
CA LYS A 139 -17.65 -31.60 4.23
C LYS A 139 -17.13 -32.05 2.85
N PRO A 140 -16.15 -32.97 2.76
CA PRO A 140 -15.58 -33.39 1.47
C PRO A 140 -16.53 -34.31 0.66
N PRO A 141 -16.35 -34.39 -0.67
CA PRO A 141 -17.23 -35.16 -1.56
C PRO A 141 -17.05 -36.67 -1.41
N GLY A 142 -18.17 -37.40 -1.37
CA GLY A 142 -18.21 -38.87 -1.42
C GLY A 142 -18.07 -39.42 -2.85
N PRO A 143 -17.73 -40.72 -3.00
CA PRO A 143 -17.26 -41.28 -4.26
C PRO A 143 -18.37 -41.43 -5.32
N SER A 144 -17.96 -41.26 -6.58
CA SER A 144 -18.72 -41.54 -7.79
C SER A 144 -19.00 -43.03 -7.92
N ASN A 145 -20.27 -43.42 -8.05
CA ASN A 145 -20.66 -44.77 -8.45
C ASN A 145 -21.20 -44.73 -9.88
N ALA A 146 -20.52 -45.48 -10.74
CA ALA A 146 -20.99 -45.90 -12.04
C ALA A 146 -22.19 -46.84 -11.91
N VAL A 147 -23.17 -46.65 -12.79
CA VAL A 147 -24.06 -47.72 -13.29
C VAL A 147 -24.22 -47.48 -14.78
#